data_AF-A0AAV6L7D4-F1
#
_entry.id   AF-A0AAV6L7D4-F1
#
_cell.length_a   1.000
_cell.length_b   1.000
_cell.length_c   1.000
_cell.angle_alpha   90.00
_cell.angle_beta   90.00
_cell.angle_gamma   90.00
#
_symmetry.space_group_name_H-M   'P 1'
#
loop_
_entity.id
_entity.type
_entity.pdbx_description
1 polymer ?
#
loop_
_entity_poly.entity_id
_entity_poly.type
_entity_poly.pdbx_seq_one_letter_code
_entity_poly.pdbx_strand_id
1 'polypeptide(L)'
;MCPESLPRFRPENLEHNETMFDHVSEMAAKKGCTPGQLALAWVHLQGSDVCPIPGTTKIENLDQNVGALSVKLTPDELTELESIADAVNGARDIEVVPSWTDSETPLLSSWKAE
;
A
#
# COMPACT_ATOMS: atom_id res chain seq x y z
N MET A 1 -3.30 -13.35 6.80
CA MET A 1 -2.14 -13.42 5.90
C MET A 1 -0.93 -13.05 6.73
N CYS A 2 0.09 -13.90 6.84
CA CYS A 2 1.27 -13.59 7.65
C CYS A 2 2.06 -12.46 6.98
N PRO A 3 2.34 -11.33 7.66
CA PRO A 3 3.08 -10.21 7.07
C PRO A 3 4.43 -10.62 6.47
N GLU A 4 5.08 -11.64 7.06
CA GLU A 4 6.36 -12.20 6.61
C GLU A 4 6.32 -12.86 5.23
N SER A 5 5.13 -13.22 4.72
CA SER A 5 5.01 -13.83 3.38
C SER A 5 5.20 -12.82 2.24
N LEU A 6 5.23 -11.52 2.56
CA LEU A 6 5.50 -10.42 1.64
C LEU A 6 6.89 -9.85 1.94
N PRO A 7 7.88 -9.99 1.03
CA PRO A 7 9.27 -9.63 1.29
C PRO A 7 9.46 -8.19 1.75
N ARG A 8 8.67 -7.24 1.23
CA ARG A 8 8.72 -5.81 1.60
C ARG A 8 8.36 -5.51 3.07
N PHE A 9 7.75 -6.46 3.77
CA PHE A 9 7.34 -6.32 5.17
C PHE A 9 8.18 -7.20 6.11
N ARG A 10 9.25 -7.84 5.61
CA ARG A 10 10.25 -8.49 6.47
C ARG A 10 11.00 -7.42 7.28
N PRO A 11 11.44 -7.71 8.50
CA PRO A 11 12.04 -6.72 9.40
C PRO A 11 13.12 -5.85 8.74
N GLU A 12 14.06 -6.47 8.02
CA GLU A 12 15.16 -5.78 7.34
C GLU A 12 14.69 -4.81 6.24
N ASN A 13 13.67 -5.20 5.46
CA ASN A 13 13.11 -4.36 4.41
C ASN A 13 12.14 -3.32 4.98
N LEU A 14 11.45 -3.65 6.08
CA LEU A 14 10.49 -2.77 6.73
C LEU A 14 11.19 -1.55 7.31
N GLU A 15 12.30 -1.73 8.05
CA GLU A 15 13.10 -0.63 8.60
C GLU A 15 13.60 0.32 7.50
N HIS A 16 14.07 -0.23 6.37
CA HIS A 16 14.43 0.59 5.21
C HIS A 16 13.21 1.31 4.64
N ASN A 17 12.13 0.59 4.34
CA ASN A 17 10.92 1.11 3.70
C ASN A 17 10.17 2.15 4.56
N GLU A 18 10.32 2.12 5.89
CA GLU A 18 9.80 3.14 6.79
C GLU A 18 10.38 4.52 6.46
N THR A 19 11.65 4.62 6.08
CA THR A 19 12.26 5.91 5.68
C THR A 19 11.61 6.51 4.43
N MET A 20 11.24 5.67 3.46
CA MET A 20 10.49 6.09 2.26
C MET A 20 9.09 6.54 2.64
N PHE A 21 8.43 5.82 3.55
CA PHE A 21 7.11 6.21 4.06
C PHE A 21 7.14 7.54 4.79
N ASP A 22 8.19 7.83 5.56
CA ASP A 22 8.37 9.11 6.24
C ASP A 22 8.48 10.26 5.24
N HIS A 23 9.26 10.09 4.16
CA HIS A 23 9.36 11.10 3.10
C HIS A 23 7.99 11.36 2.44
N VAL A 24 7.24 10.31 2.09
CA VAL A 24 5.88 10.44 1.54
C VAL A 24 4.96 11.17 2.53
N SER A 25 5.11 10.87 3.82
CA SER A 25 4.31 11.48 4.88
C SER A 25 4.61 12.96 5.05
N GLU A 26 5.88 13.37 4.97
CA GLU A 26 6.28 14.77 4.98
C GLU A 26 5.74 15.53 3.76
N MET A 27 5.82 14.94 2.57
CA MET A 27 5.24 15.53 1.36
C MET A 27 3.73 15.70 1.51
N ALA A 28 3.02 14.68 2.01
CA ALA A 28 1.58 14.74 2.20
C ALA A 28 1.19 15.84 3.20
N ALA A 29 1.94 15.95 4.31
CA ALA A 29 1.75 17.00 5.31
C ALA A 29 1.95 18.40 4.72
N LYS A 30 2.99 18.63 3.91
CA LYS A 30 3.23 19.90 3.21
C LYS A 30 2.08 20.29 2.28
N LYS A 31 1.38 19.30 1.71
CA LYS A 31 0.22 19.50 0.83
C LYS A 31 -1.12 19.53 1.57
N GLY A 32 -1.14 19.27 2.88
CA GLY A 32 -2.36 19.21 3.66
C GLY A 32 -3.27 18.03 3.29
N CYS A 33 -2.71 16.91 2.83
CA CYS A 33 -3.44 15.69 2.51
C CYS A 33 -2.89 14.49 3.29
N THR A 34 -3.60 13.36 3.25
CA THR A 34 -3.09 12.12 3.85
C THR A 34 -2.07 11.43 2.92
N PRO A 35 -1.15 10.59 3.44
CA PRO A 35 -0.26 9.81 2.59
C PRO A 35 -1.01 8.94 1.57
N GLY A 36 -2.17 8.41 1.95
CA GLY A 36 -3.04 7.66 1.04
C GLY A 36 -3.61 8.51 -0.10
N GLN A 37 -4.01 9.75 0.20
CA GLN A 37 -4.44 10.71 -0.83
C GLN A 37 -3.31 11.08 -1.79
N LEU A 38 -2.11 11.33 -1.25
CA LEU A 38 -0.93 11.64 -2.06
C LEU A 38 -0.59 10.48 -3.02
N ALA A 39 -0.55 9.25 -2.48
CA ALA A 39 -0.28 8.05 -3.27
C ALA A 39 -1.32 7.84 -4.37
N LEU A 40 -2.61 7.99 -4.06
CA LEU A 40 -3.68 7.84 -5.05
C LEU A 40 -3.64 8.94 -6.13
N ALA A 41 -3.32 10.18 -5.75
CA ALA A 41 -3.14 11.28 -6.68
C ALA A 41 -1.96 11.04 -7.64
N TRP A 42 -0.87 10.47 -7.13
CA TRP A 42 0.27 10.03 -7.95
C TRP A 42 -0.14 8.99 -8.99
N VAL A 43 -0.91 7.95 -8.60
CA VAL A 43 -1.41 6.92 -9.52
C VAL A 43 -2.28 7.52 -10.62
N HIS A 44 -3.18 8.45 -10.27
CA HIS A 44 -4.02 9.15 -11.26
C HIS A 44 -3.22 9.91 -12.34
N LEU A 45 -1.98 10.30 -12.04
CA LEU A 45 -1.14 11.10 -12.94
C LEU A 45 -0.18 10.26 -13.79
N GLN A 46 -0.16 8.92 -13.63
CA GLN A 46 0.70 8.03 -14.41
C GLN A 46 0.28 7.89 -15.89
N GLY A 47 -0.92 8.34 -16.26
CA GLY A 47 -1.39 8.33 -17.65
C GLY A 47 -2.83 8.82 -17.78
N SER A 48 -3.21 9.32 -18.96
CA SER A 48 -4.58 9.76 -19.24
C SER A 48 -5.58 8.61 -19.39
N ASP A 49 -5.07 7.39 -19.53
CA ASP A 49 -5.76 6.11 -19.61
C ASP A 49 -5.78 5.35 -18.27
N VAL A 50 -5.26 5.95 -17.19
CA VAL A 50 -5.19 5.33 -15.87
C VAL A 50 -6.42 5.70 -15.02
N CYS A 51 -7.17 4.69 -14.59
CA CYS A 51 -8.32 4.84 -13.69
C CYS A 51 -8.16 3.90 -12.48
N PRO A 52 -7.59 4.37 -11.34
CA PRO A 52 -7.42 3.55 -10.16
C PRO A 52 -8.76 3.19 -9.53
N ILE A 53 -8.84 1.97 -8.99
CA ILE A 53 -10.05 1.40 -8.38
C ILE A 53 -9.83 1.07 -6.89
N PRO A 54 -9.59 2.08 -6.03
CA PRO A 54 -9.29 1.84 -4.63
C PRO A 54 -10.51 1.28 -3.89
N GLY A 55 -10.34 0.10 -3.29
CA GLY A 55 -11.38 -0.54 -2.47
C GLY A 55 -11.40 -0.03 -1.03
N THR A 56 -12.57 -0.01 -0.41
CA THR A 56 -12.75 0.33 1.01
C THR A 56 -14.02 -0.31 1.58
N THR A 57 -14.05 -0.57 2.88
CA THR A 57 -15.24 -1.01 3.64
C THR A 57 -15.83 0.11 4.51
N LYS A 58 -15.21 1.30 4.52
CA LYS A 58 -15.58 2.44 5.36
C LYS A 58 -15.85 3.67 4.50
N ILE A 59 -16.88 4.45 4.87
CA ILE A 59 -17.27 5.67 4.15
C ILE A 59 -16.20 6.75 4.31
N GLU A 60 -15.57 6.86 5.47
CA GLU A 60 -14.54 7.88 5.73
C GLU A 60 -13.33 7.70 4.81
N ASN A 61 -12.99 6.44 4.50
CA ASN A 61 -11.94 6.11 3.55
C ASN A 61 -12.38 6.38 2.09
N LEU A 62 -13.67 6.24 1.77
CA LEU A 62 -14.20 6.64 0.46
C LEU A 62 -14.05 8.15 0.28
N ASP A 63 -14.38 8.93 1.30
CA ASP A 63 -14.20 10.39 1.28
C ASP A 63 -12.73 10.78 1.12
N GLN A 64 -11.81 10.06 1.79
CA GLN A 64 -10.38 10.24 1.58
C GLN A 64 -9.96 9.93 0.15
N ASN A 65 -10.42 8.81 -0.42
CA ASN A 65 -10.11 8.42 -1.81
C ASN A 65 -10.59 9.48 -2.81
N VAL A 66 -11.81 10.01 -2.64
CA VAL A 66 -12.33 11.10 -3.47
C VAL A 66 -11.49 12.37 -3.31
N GLY A 67 -11.07 12.68 -2.08
CA GLY A 67 -10.21 13.83 -1.80
C GLY A 67 -8.85 13.81 -2.52
N ALA A 68 -8.35 12.64 -2.93
CA ALA A 68 -7.12 12.53 -3.71
C ALA A 68 -7.20 13.30 -5.05
N LEU A 69 -8.39 13.43 -5.65
CA LEU A 69 -8.60 14.17 -6.90
C LEU A 69 -8.30 15.68 -6.79
N SER A 70 -8.34 16.20 -5.56
CA SER A 70 -8.01 17.60 -5.27
C SER A 70 -6.52 17.84 -5.06
N VAL A 71 -5.72 16.80 -4.86
CA VAL A 71 -4.27 16.92 -4.68
C VAL A 71 -3.61 17.21 -6.03
N LYS A 72 -2.83 18.29 -6.09
CA LYS A 72 -2.08 18.69 -7.30
C LYS A 72 -0.60 18.46 -7.09
N LEU A 73 0.00 17.57 -7.87
CA LEU A 73 1.43 17.32 -7.88
C LEU A 73 2.11 18.16 -8.96
N THR A 74 3.25 18.77 -8.63
CA THR A 74 4.15 19.38 -9.61
C THR A 74 4.98 18.31 -10.33
N PRO A 75 5.59 18.62 -11.48
CA PRO A 75 6.51 17.68 -12.15
C PRO A 75 7.68 17.23 -11.27
N ASP A 76 8.20 18.14 -10.43
CA ASP A 76 9.29 17.84 -9.50
C ASP A 76 8.82 16.88 -8.40
N GLU A 77 7.64 17.12 -7.82
CA GLU A 77 7.04 16.22 -6.81
C GLU A 77 6.72 14.84 -7.41
N LEU A 78 6.30 14.77 -8.68
CA LEU A 78 6.07 13.51 -9.38
C LEU A 78 7.36 12.71 -9.52
N THR A 79 8.44 13.38 -9.93
CA THR A 79 9.79 12.79 -10.07
C THR A 79 10.34 12.33 -8.71
N GLU A 80 10.12 13.12 -7.65
CA GLU A 80 10.50 12.75 -6.28
C GLU A 80 9.76 11.49 -5.82
N LEU A 81 8.44 11.40 -6.05
CA LEU A 81 7.64 10.23 -5.70
C LEU A 81 8.05 8.99 -6.50
N GLU A 82 8.40 9.12 -7.78
CA GLU A 82 8.96 8.03 -8.59
C GLU A 82 10.28 7.53 -7.99
N SER A 83 11.19 8.43 -7.63
CA SER A 83 12.46 8.06 -7.00
C SER A 83 12.26 7.38 -5.64
N ILE A 84 11.27 7.80 -4.85
CA ILE A 84 10.93 7.14 -3.57
C ILE A 84 10.39 5.73 -3.83
N ALA A 85 9.50 5.59 -4.83
CA ALA A 85 8.90 4.31 -5.16
C ALA A 85 9.92 3.27 -5.66
N ASP A 86 10.94 3.71 -6.41
CA ASP A 86 12.02 2.86 -6.91
C ASP A 86 13.00 2.43 -5.81
N ALA A 87 13.05 3.16 -4.69
CA ALA A 87 13.94 2.85 -3.57
C ALA A 87 13.35 1.83 -2.57
N VAL A 88 12.11 1.38 -2.75
CA VAL A 88 11.44 0.41 -1.87
C VAL A 88 12.07 -0.98 -2.02
N ASN A 89 12.47 -1.58 -0.90
CA ASN A 89 13.07 -2.91 -0.86
C ASN A 89 12.03 -4.02 -0.73
N GLY A 90 12.36 -5.17 -1.34
CA GLY A 90 11.59 -6.40 -1.30
C GLY A 90 10.59 -6.54 -2.45
N ALA A 91 10.43 -7.78 -2.94
CA ALA A 91 9.48 -8.07 -4.01
C ALA A 91 8.03 -7.79 -3.60
N ARG A 92 7.19 -7.52 -4.61
CA ARG A 92 5.76 -7.27 -4.43
C ARG A 92 4.96 -8.57 -4.28
N ASP A 93 5.47 -9.66 -4.81
CA ASP A 93 4.81 -10.97 -4.85
C ASP A 93 4.84 -11.68 -3.50
N ILE A 94 3.82 -12.49 -3.26
CA ILE A 94 3.76 -13.38 -2.10
C ILE A 94 4.68 -14.58 -2.39
N GLU A 95 5.72 -14.77 -1.58
CA GLU A 95 6.65 -15.89 -1.76
C GLU A 95 6.03 -17.23 -1.36
N VAL A 96 5.12 -17.20 -0.37
CA VAL A 96 4.42 -18.41 0.11
C VAL A 96 2.97 -18.35 -0.33
N VAL A 97 2.73 -18.87 -1.53
CA VAL A 97 1.37 -19.00 -2.07
C VAL A 97 0.74 -20.26 -1.47
N PRO A 98 -0.34 -20.16 -0.67
CA PRO A 98 -1.02 -21.33 -0.15
C PRO A 98 -1.49 -22.21 -1.31
N SER A 99 -1.26 -23.52 -1.18
CA SER A 99 -1.66 -24.47 -2.21
C SER A 99 -2.59 -25.55 -1.65
N TRP A 100 -2.98 -26.51 -2.50
CA TRP A 100 -3.73 -27.69 -2.07
C TRP A 100 -2.98 -28.49 -0.97
N THR A 101 -1.65 -28.38 -0.91
CA THR A 101 -0.81 -29.00 0.14
C THR A 101 -1.03 -28.38 1.53
N ASP A 102 -1.53 -27.15 1.59
CA ASP A 102 -1.75 -26.42 2.86
C ASP A 102 -3.25 -26.37 3.22
N SER A 103 -4.09 -27.04 2.43
CA SER A 103 -5.55 -27.03 2.56
C SER A 103 -6.03 -28.16 3.48
N GLU A 104 -5.59 -28.11 4.73
CA GLU A 104 -5.95 -29.11 5.75
C GLU A 104 -7.36 -28.87 6.32
N THR A 105 -8.02 -29.96 6.72
CA THR A 105 -9.30 -29.88 7.44
C THR A 105 -9.04 -29.91 8.94
N PRO A 106 -9.50 -28.92 9.73
CA PRO A 106 -9.29 -28.91 11.18
C PRO A 106 -9.81 -30.21 11.83
N LEU A 107 -8.97 -30.86 12.64
CA LEU A 107 -9.34 -32.08 13.36
C LEU A 107 -10.57 -31.86 14.23
N LEU A 108 -11.47 -32.84 14.33
CA LEU A 108 -12.67 -32.74 15.19
C LEU A 108 -12.33 -32.40 16.66
N SER A 109 -11.15 -32.77 17.14
CA SER A 109 -10.66 -32.44 18.49
C SER A 109 -10.33 -30.95 18.71
N SER A 110 -10.13 -30.17 17.64
CA SER A 110 -9.88 -28.72 17.73
C SER A 110 -11.16 -27.88 17.71
N TRP A 111 -12.32 -28.51 17.50
CA TRP A 111 -13.60 -27.83 17.47
C TRP A 111 -14.05 -27.54 18.90
N LYS A 112 -14.30 -26.26 19.21
CA LYS A 112 -14.97 -25.89 20.46
C LYS A 112 -16.47 -25.88 20.19
N ALA A 113 -17.22 -26.70 20.92
CA ALA A 113 -18.68 -26.55 20.98
C ALA A 113 -19.00 -25.25 21.71
N GLU A 114 -19.84 -24.41 21.10
CA GLU A 114 -20.44 -23.23 21.73
C GLU A 114 -21.46 -23.62 22.81
#